data_AF-A0A3M8C737-F1
#
_entry.id   AF-A0A3M8C737-F1
#
_cell.length_a   1.000
_cell.length_b   1.000
_cell.length_c   1.000
_cell.angle_alpha   90.00
_cell.angle_beta   90.00
_cell.angle_gamma   90.00
#
_symmetry.space_group_name_H-M   'P 1'
#
loop_
_entity.id
_entity.type
_entity.pdbx_description
1 polymer ?
#
loop_
_entity_poly.entity_id
_entity_poly.type
_entity_poly.pdbx_seq_one_letter_code
_entity_poly.pdbx_strand_id
1 'polypeptide(L)' 'MLGFLFHSKEVLELEYLLKRELEEMLLDFSDKRIDYLVKRAMEERYSILFRMYARIASPTELSKYVRRKKLEEENFT' A
#
# COMPACT_ATOMS: atom_id res chain seq x y z
N MET A 1 -10.60 14.11 -10.76
CA MET A 1 -9.30 13.94 -10.06
C MET A 1 -8.91 15.29 -9.48
N LEU A 2 -8.69 15.37 -8.16
CA LEU A 2 -8.04 16.51 -7.53
C LEU A 2 -6.53 16.31 -7.66
N GLY A 3 -5.84 17.30 -8.23
CA GLY A 3 -4.38 17.36 -8.22
C GLY A 3 -3.89 18.05 -6.96
N PHE A 4 -2.69 17.70 -6.51
CA PHE A 4 -2.01 18.41 -5.43
C PHE A 4 -0.88 19.24 -6.03
N LEU A 5 -0.69 20.46 -5.52
CA LEU A 5 0.50 21.26 -5.79
C LEU A 5 1.41 21.13 -4.57
N PHE A 6 2.55 20.47 -4.75
CA PHE A 6 3.53 20.27 -3.69
C PHE A 6 4.83 20.97 -4.03
N HIS A 7 5.50 21.48 -3.01
CA HIS A 7 6.90 21.86 -3.07
C HIS A 7 7.81 20.64 -2.88
N SER A 8 9.07 20.72 -3.32
CA SER A 8 10.00 19.58 -3.29
C SER A 8 10.16 18.95 -1.89
N LYS A 9 10.12 19.77 -0.83
CA LYS A 9 10.18 19.29 0.55
C LYS A 9 8.93 18.47 0.94
N GLU A 10 7.75 18.94 0.57
CA GLU A 10 6.48 18.26 0.86
C GLU A 10 6.38 16.92 0.13
N VAL A 11 6.92 16.84 -1.10
CA VAL A 11 7.00 15.59 -1.86
C VAL A 11 7.86 14.55 -1.12
N LEU A 12 9.01 14.95 -0.59
CA LEU A 12 9.90 14.05 0.16
C LEU A 12 9.28 13.58 1.48
N GLU A 13 8.60 14.48 2.20
CA GLU A 13 7.88 14.12 3.43
C GLU A 13 6.73 13.17 3.14
N LEU A 14 5.96 13.41 2.08
CA LEU A 14 4.88 12.53 1.65
C LEU A 14 5.41 11.17 1.20
N GLU A 15 6.49 11.13 0.43
CA GLU A 15 7.17 9.90 0.03
C GLU A 15 7.59 9.08 1.25
N TYR A 16 8.22 9.72 2.23
CA TYR A 16 8.65 9.09 3.48
C TYR A 16 7.46 8.51 4.27
N LEU A 17 6.39 9.28 4.44
CA LEU A 17 5.19 8.84 5.17
C LEU A 17 4.50 7.65 4.49
N LEU A 18 4.33 7.72 3.16
CA LEU A 18 3.73 6.63 2.39
C LEU A 18 4.58 5.36 2.45
N LYS A 19 5.91 5.50 2.35
CA LYS A 19 6.84 4.38 2.47
C LYS A 19 6.71 3.69 3.83
N ARG A 20 6.73 4.47 4.92
CA ARG A 20 6.60 3.93 6.28
C ARG A 20 5.28 3.19 6.49
N GLU A 21 4.17 3.78 6.05
CA GLU A 21 2.85 3.16 6.18
C GLU A 21 2.77 1.84 5.38
N LEU A 22 3.35 1.78 4.17
CA LEU A 22 3.41 0.55 3.39
C LEU A 22 4.24 -0.54 4.09
N GLU A 23 5.34 -0.18 4.73
CA GLU A 23 6.20 -1.11 5.49
C GLU A 23 5.47 -1.65 6.73
N GLU A 24 4.79 -0.79 7.48
CA GLU A 24 3.97 -1.18 8.63
C GLU A 24 2.84 -2.12 8.22
N MET A 25 2.10 -1.80 7.15
CA MET A 25 1.03 -2.68 6.67
C MET A 25 1.56 -4.04 6.18
N LEU A 26 2.75 -4.08 5.56
CA LEU A 26 3.38 -5.36 5.17
C LEU A 26 3.73 -6.22 6.39
N LEU A 27 4.17 -5.60 7.47
CA LEU A 27 4.41 -6.28 8.75
C LEU A 27 3.08 -6.82 9.30
N ASP A 28 2.04 -6.00 9.36
CA ASP A 28 0.73 -6.43 9.87
C ASP A 28 0.15 -7.59 9.07
N PHE A 29 0.29 -7.58 7.73
CA PHE A 29 -0.16 -8.68 6.88
C PHE A 29 0.55 -10.02 7.14
N SER A 30 1.66 -10.02 7.89
CA SER A 30 2.34 -11.26 8.29
C SER A 30 1.64 -11.94 9.47
N ASP A 31 0.73 -11.24 10.17
CA ASP A 31 -0.08 -11.82 11.24
C ASP A 31 -1.25 -12.65 10.68
N LYS A 32 -1.25 -13.94 11.01
CA LYS A 32 -2.28 -14.91 10.59
C LYS A 32 -3.57 -14.83 11.42
N ARG A 33 -3.58 -14.03 12.50
CA ARG A 33 -4.71 -13.91 13.42
C ARG A 33 -5.73 -12.85 13.00
N ILE A 34 -5.43 -12.10 11.95
CA ILE A 34 -6.30 -11.05 11.42
C ILE A 34 -7.54 -11.69 10.80
N ASP A 35 -8.71 -11.22 11.22
CA ASP A 35 -10.00 -11.62 10.65
C ASP A 35 -10.06 -11.32 9.14
N TYR A 36 -10.75 -12.18 8.39
CA TYR A 36 -10.84 -12.07 6.94
C TYR A 36 -11.41 -10.72 6.46
N LEU A 37 -12.45 -10.20 7.12
CA LEU A 37 -13.06 -8.92 6.76
C LEU A 37 -12.07 -7.76 6.99
N VAL A 38 -11.34 -7.82 8.10
CA VAL A 38 -10.30 -6.83 8.43
C VAL A 38 -9.16 -6.90 7.41
N LYS A 39 -8.71 -8.11 7.06
CA LYS A 39 -7.67 -8.33 6.05
C LYS A 39 -8.06 -7.73 4.69
N ARG A 40 -9.32 -7.91 4.26
CA ARG A 40 -9.83 -7.30 3.02
C ARG A 40 -9.79 -5.77 3.07
N ALA A 41 -10.25 -5.17 4.16
CA ALA A 41 -10.19 -3.71 4.33
C ALA A 41 -8.73 -3.18 4.34
N MET A 42 -7.82 -3.93 4.94
CA MET A 42 -6.38 -3.62 4.90
C MET A 42 -5.82 -3.71 3.47
N GLU A 43 -6.20 -4.72 2.68
CA GLU A 43 -5.76 -4.80 1.28
C GLU A 43 -6.27 -3.63 0.43
N GLU A 44 -7.51 -3.19 0.64
CA GLU A 44 -8.06 -2.01 -0.04
C GLU A 44 -7.29 -0.75 0.32
N ARG A 45 -7.01 -0.54 1.62
CA ARG A 45 -6.18 0.58 2.10
C ARG A 45 -4.76 0.52 1.53
N TYR A 46 -4.12 -0.65 1.53
CA TYR A 46 -2.79 -0.85 0.96
C TYR A 46 -2.75 -0.49 -0.53
N SER A 47 -3.77 -0.90 -1.30
CA SER A 47 -3.87 -0.58 -2.72
C SER A 47 -3.98 0.94 -2.99
N ILE A 48 -4.69 1.68 -2.12
CA ILE A 48 -4.79 3.14 -2.22
C ILE A 48 -3.41 3.77 -1.95
N LEU A 49 -2.76 3.39 -0.86
CA LEU A 49 -1.44 3.91 -0.48
C LEU A 49 -0.37 3.60 -1.52
N PHE A 50 -0.33 2.36 -2.02
CA PHE A 50 0.61 1.95 -3.06
C PHE A 50 0.44 2.79 -4.34
N ARG A 51 -0.81 3.05 -4.75
CA ARG A 51 -1.08 3.93 -5.90
C ARG A 51 -0.70 5.38 -5.65
N MET A 52 -0.75 5.86 -4.41
CA MET A 52 -0.24 7.19 -4.06
C MET A 52 1.29 7.23 -4.14
N TYR A 53 1.96 6.25 -3.55
CA TYR A 53 3.41 6.11 -3.57
C TYR A 53 3.96 5.96 -5.00
N ALA A 54 3.28 5.20 -5.85
CA ALA A 54 3.62 5.01 -7.26
C ALA A 54 3.61 6.28 -8.12
N ARG A 55 2.99 7.38 -7.64
CA ARG A 55 3.04 8.67 -8.34
C ARG A 55 4.32 9.45 -8.08
N ILE A 56 5.09 9.07 -7.05
CA ILE A 56 6.25 9.83 -6.55
C ILE A 56 7.52 8.99 -6.63
N ALA A 57 7.43 7.71 -6.26
CA ALA A 57 8.58 6.83 -6.13
C ALA A 57 9.14 6.33 -7.47
N SER A 58 10.43 6.04 -7.49
CA SER A 58 11.09 5.41 -8.64
C SER A 58 10.62 3.95 -8.85
N PRO A 59 10.69 3.42 -10.09
CA PRO A 59 10.33 2.03 -10.38
C PRO A 59 11.10 0.99 -9.55
N THR A 60 12.36 1.29 -9.22
CA THR A 60 13.23 0.43 -8.40
C THR A 60 12.71 0.31 -6.98
N GLU A 61 12.27 1.42 -6.37
CA GLU A 61 11.68 1.40 -5.03
C GLU A 61 10.30 0.73 -5.05
N LEU A 62 9.50 0.94 -6.11
CA LEU A 62 8.18 0.32 -6.22
C LEU A 62 8.23 -1.20 -6.21
N SER A 63 9.26 -1.80 -6.82
CA SER A 63 9.43 -3.25 -6.90
C SER A 63 9.40 -3.94 -5.53
N LYS A 64 9.82 -3.24 -4.46
CA LYS A 64 9.83 -3.74 -3.07
C LYS A 64 8.44 -3.91 -2.47
N TYR A 65 7.47 -3.16 -2.99
CA TYR A 65 6.10 -3.09 -2.47
C TYR A 65 5.08 -3.76 -3.40
N VAL A 66 5.53 -4.40 -4.48
CA VAL A 66 4.64 -5.15 -5.37
C VAL A 66 4.19 -6.42 -4.67
N ARG A 67 2.91 -6.44 -4.26
CA ARG A 67 2.23 -7.68 -3.84
C ARG A 67 1.43 -8.26 -5.00
N ARG A 68 1.61 -9.54 -5.29
CA ARG A 68 0.60 -10.29 -6.06
C ARG A 68 -0.66 -10.36 -5.21
N LYS A 69 -1.75 -9.79 -5.72
CA LYS A 69 -3.08 -10.11 -5.22
C LYS A 69 -3.25 -11.61 -5.43
N LYS A 70 -3.20 -12.41 -4.36
CA LYS A 70 -3.71 -13.78 -4.45
C LYS A 70 -5.18 -13.60 -4.80
N LEU A 71 -5.56 -14.04 -5.99
CA LEU A 71 -6.95 -14.44 -6.23
C LEU A 71 -7.16 -15.59 -5.25
N GLU A 72 -7.54 -15.28 -4.01
CA GLU A 72 -8.15 -16.29 -3.15
C GLU A 72 -9.42 -16.66 -3.91
N GLU A 73 -9.37 -17.81 -4.58
CA GLU A 73 -10.53 -18.45 -5.18
C GLU A 73 -11.64 -18.40 -4.14
N GLU A 74 -12.77 -17.81 -4.52
CA GLU A 74 -14.03 -17.88 -3.80
C GLU A 74 -14.51 -19.34 -3.77
N ASN A 75 -13.79 -20.22 -3.08
CA ASN A 75 -14.29 -21.54 -2.72
C ASN A 75 -15.12 -21.38 -1.44
N PHE A 76 -16.23 -20.66 -1.55
CA PHE A 76 -17.37 -20.84 -0.67
C PHE A 76 -18.17 -22.02 -1.24
N THR A 77 -17.83 -23.23 -0.80
CA THR A 77 -18.75 -24.39 -0.82
C THR A 77 -19.39 -24.50 0.54
#